data_AF-A0AB36JHC8-F1
#
_entry.id   AF-A0AB36JHC8-F1
#
_cell.length_a   1.000
_cell.length_b   1.000
_cell.length_c   1.000
_cell.angle_alpha   90.00
_cell.angle_beta   90.00
_cell.angle_gamma   90.00
#
_symmetry.space_group_name_H-M   'P 1'
#
loop_
_entity.id
_entity.type
_entity.pdbx_description
1 polymer ?
#
loop_
_entity_poly.entity_id
_entity_poly.type
_entity_poly.pdbx_seq_one_letter_code
_entity_poly.pdbx_strand_id
1 'polypeptide(L)' 'MISELKLLGYEEDEATKILIKYYRPLKRSWSFGPNAYNFAKEIDLIHKAVNKKFDLSEPGQIFIGHLKKRIKSNLKDKP' A
#
# COMPACT_ATOMS: atom_id res chain seq x y z
N MET A 1 -16.50 -0.68 -3.94
CA MET A 1 -15.03 -0.66 -3.72
C MET A 1 -14.61 0.52 -2.87
N ILE A 2 -14.92 1.77 -3.25
CA ILE A 2 -14.81 2.91 -2.32
C ILE A 2 -15.69 2.68 -1.09
N SER A 3 -16.92 2.20 -1.29
CA SER A 3 -17.82 1.71 -0.23
C SER A 3 -17.14 0.77 0.76
N GLU A 4 -16.43 -0.23 0.25
CA GLU A 4 -15.76 -1.26 1.04
C GLU A 4 -14.61 -0.68 1.85
N LEU A 5 -13.85 0.26 1.28
CA LEU A 5 -12.81 0.97 2.01
C LEU A 5 -13.40 1.89 3.09
N LYS A 6 -14.55 2.52 2.84
CA LYS A 6 -15.27 3.28 3.87
C LYS A 6 -15.71 2.38 5.03
N LEU A 7 -16.18 1.16 4.74
CA LEU A 7 -16.50 0.15 5.78
C LEU A 7 -15.27 -0.31 6.59
N LEU A 8 -14.05 -0.15 6.05
CA LEU A 8 -12.80 -0.43 6.74
C LEU A 8 -12.27 0.76 7.56
N GLY A 9 -13.01 1.88 7.61
CA GLY A 9 -12.70 3.05 8.42
C GLY A 9 -11.96 4.18 7.71
N TYR A 10 -11.86 4.13 6.37
CA TYR A 10 -11.28 5.22 5.59
C TYR A 10 -12.31 6.29 5.27
N GLU A 11 -11.91 7.55 5.40
CA GLU A 11 -12.70 8.67 4.87
C GLU A 11 -12.75 8.62 3.34
N GLU A 12 -13.76 9.22 2.73
CA GLU A 12 -14.01 9.10 1.28
C GLU A 12 -12.84 9.56 0.40
N ASP A 13 -12.23 10.69 0.77
CA ASP A 13 -11.05 11.23 0.10
C ASP A 13 -9.83 10.30 0.26
N GLU A 14 -9.68 9.70 1.43
CA GLU A 14 -8.58 8.79 1.74
C GLU A 14 -8.75 7.46 1.01
N ALA A 15 -9.95 6.88 1.05
CA ALA A 15 -10.34 5.69 0.32
C ALA A 15 -10.07 5.85 -1.18
N THR A 16 -10.39 7.00 -1.76
CA THR A 16 -10.15 7.31 -3.18
C THR A 16 -8.65 7.36 -3.49
N LYS A 17 -7.86 8.07 -2.66
CA LYS A 17 -6.39 8.15 -2.82
C LYS A 17 -5.73 6.79 -2.73
N ILE A 18 -6.11 5.99 -1.75
CA ILE A 18 -5.59 4.63 -1.53
C ILE A 18 -5.96 3.75 -2.72
N LEU A 19 -7.22 3.77 -3.14
CA LEU A 19 -7.67 2.98 -4.27
C LEU A 19 -6.86 3.30 -5.53
N ILE A 20 -6.73 4.57 -5.90
CA ILE A 20 -5.96 4.98 -7.09
C ILE A 20 -4.49 4.51 -7.00
N LYS A 21 -3.88 4.63 -5.81
CA LYS A 21 -2.47 4.28 -5.57
C LYS A 21 -2.20 2.79 -5.83
N TYR A 22 -3.08 1.90 -5.38
CA TYR A 22 -2.83 0.45 -5.43
C TYR A 22 -3.59 -0.27 -6.54
N TYR A 23 -4.65 0.31 -7.10
CA TYR A 23 -5.50 -0.33 -8.09
C TYR A 23 -4.74 -0.80 -9.33
N ARG A 24 -3.92 0.08 -9.94
CA ARG A 24 -3.20 -0.25 -11.19
C ARG A 24 -2.19 -1.40 -11.01
N PRO A 25 -1.27 -1.36 -10.01
CA PRO A 25 -0.37 -2.47 -9.75
C PRO A 25 -1.12 -3.78 -9.47
N LEU A 26 -2.11 -3.75 -8.58
CA LEU A 26 -2.83 -4.95 -8.16
C LEU A 26 -3.65 -5.56 -9.29
N LYS A 27 -4.38 -4.73 -10.05
CA LYS A 27 -5.15 -5.19 -11.22
C LYS A 27 -4.25 -5.87 -12.26
N ARG A 28 -3.03 -5.34 -12.47
CA ARG A 28 -2.07 -5.93 -13.41
C ARG A 28 -1.55 -7.27 -12.91
N SER A 29 -1.31 -7.41 -11.62
CA SER A 29 -0.79 -8.64 -11.02
C SER A 29 -1.85 -9.73 -10.90
N TRP A 30 -3.13 -9.37 -10.67
CA TRP A 30 -4.15 -10.33 -10.24
C TRP A 30 -5.15 -10.74 -11.34
N SER A 31 -5.00 -10.27 -12.60
CA SER A 31 -5.97 -10.49 -13.70
C SER A 31 -7.43 -10.30 -13.22
N PHE A 32 -8.46 -10.88 -13.86
CA PHE A 32 -9.86 -10.72 -13.41
C PHE A 32 -10.00 -11.15 -11.94
N GLY A 33 -9.99 -10.14 -11.07
CA GLY A 33 -9.71 -10.29 -9.65
C GLY A 33 -10.96 -10.48 -8.78
N PRO A 34 -10.74 -10.76 -7.49
CA PRO A 34 -11.76 -11.13 -6.52
C PRO A 34 -12.82 -10.04 -6.34
N ASN A 35 -13.94 -10.38 -5.70
CA ASN A 35 -15.03 -9.43 -5.47
C ASN A 35 -14.52 -8.13 -4.81
N ALA A 36 -15.29 -7.04 -4.95
CA ALA A 36 -14.87 -5.71 -4.51
C ALA A 36 -14.45 -5.65 -3.03
N TYR A 37 -15.02 -6.50 -2.18
CA TYR A 37 -14.72 -6.60 -0.76
C TYR A 37 -13.32 -7.19 -0.51
N ASN A 38 -13.02 -8.33 -1.13
CA ASN A 38 -11.70 -8.96 -1.02
C ASN A 38 -10.60 -8.04 -1.57
N PHE A 39 -10.86 -7.37 -2.68
CA PHE A 39 -9.91 -6.42 -3.24
C PHE A 39 -9.66 -5.22 -2.30
N ALA A 40 -10.70 -4.72 -1.63
CA ALA A 40 -10.55 -3.64 -0.66
C ALA A 40 -9.76 -4.09 0.58
N LYS A 41 -9.96 -5.32 1.07
CA LYS A 41 -9.16 -5.89 2.17
C LYS A 41 -7.68 -5.98 1.82
N GLU A 42 -7.36 -6.41 0.61
CA GLU A 42 -5.97 -6.53 0.16
C GLU A 42 -5.30 -5.17 0.02
N ILE A 43 -6.02 -4.19 -0.52
CA ILE A 43 -5.57 -2.80 -0.53
C ILE A 43 -5.31 -2.29 0.88
N ASP A 44 -6.21 -2.55 1.84
CA ASP A 44 -6.05 -2.15 3.23
C ASP A 44 -4.81 -2.80 3.88
N LEU A 45 -4.62 -4.11 3.69
CA LEU A 45 -3.47 -4.84 4.20
C LEU A 45 -2.15 -4.27 3.68
N ILE A 46 -2.07 -4.02 2.36
CA ILE A 46 -0.87 -3.45 1.74
C ILE A 46 -0.65 -2.01 2.22
N HIS A 47 -1.72 -1.21 2.31
CA HIS A 47 -1.62 0.17 2.77
C HIS A 47 -1.08 0.24 4.20
N LYS A 48 -1.65 -0.57 5.10
CA LYS A 48 -1.18 -0.70 6.48
C LYS A 48 0.27 -1.18 6.54
N ALA A 49 0.64 -2.21 5.79
CA ALA A 49 2.00 -2.72 5.76
C ALA A 49 3.04 -1.69 5.26
N VAL A 50 2.69 -0.89 4.24
CA VAL A 50 3.59 0.14 3.68
C VAL A 50 3.79 1.31 4.66
N ASN A 51 2.76 1.66 5.42
CA ASN A 51 2.79 2.77 6.38
C ASN A 51 3.22 2.36 7.78
N LYS A 52 3.26 1.05 8.07
CA LYS A 52 3.70 0.52 9.36
C LYS A 52 5.12 1.00 9.65
N LYS A 53 5.31 1.61 10.82
CA LYS A 53 6.65 1.95 11.30
C LYS A 53 7.38 0.67 11.66
N PHE A 54 8.67 0.63 11.35
CA PHE A 54 9.50 -0.50 11.74
C PHE A 54 9.60 -0.57 13.26
N ASP A 55 9.34 -1.75 13.81
CA ASP A 55 9.40 -2.06 15.22
C ASP A 55 10.26 -3.32 15.42
N LEU A 56 11.35 -3.18 16.17
CA LEU A 56 12.29 -4.27 16.46
C LEU A 56 11.66 -5.37 17.34
N SER A 57 10.58 -5.05 18.06
CA SER A 57 9.90 -6.00 18.94
C SER A 57 8.96 -6.95 18.18
N GLU A 58 8.64 -6.64 16.92
CA GLU A 58 7.72 -7.44 16.13
C GLU A 58 8.47 -8.40 15.18
N PRO A 59 8.39 -9.72 15.40
CA PRO A 59 9.03 -10.69 14.52
C PRO A 59 8.39 -10.66 13.14
N GLY A 60 9.20 -10.82 12.09
CA GLY A 60 8.73 -10.86 10.69
C GLY A 60 8.81 -9.53 9.94
N GLN A 61 9.28 -8.45 10.58
CA GLN A 61 9.59 -7.21 9.89
C GLN A 61 11.03 -7.21 9.35
N ILE A 62 11.21 -6.76 8.10
CA ILE A 62 12.54 -6.55 7.51
C ILE A 62 12.81 -5.05 7.43
N PHE A 63 13.89 -4.59 8.06
CA PHE A 63 14.28 -3.18 8.00
C PHE A 63 14.85 -2.81 6.63
N ILE A 64 14.01 -2.20 5.78
CA ILE A 64 14.42 -1.71 4.45
C ILE A 64 14.76 -0.21 4.41
N GLY A 65 14.85 0.46 5.56
CA GLY A 65 15.11 1.91 5.63
C GLY A 65 16.42 2.33 4.96
N HIS A 66 17.43 1.46 5.01
CA HIS A 66 18.71 1.65 4.34
C HIS A 66 18.58 1.68 2.81
N LEU A 67 17.69 0.85 2.23
CA LEU A 67 17.41 0.86 0.78
C LEU A 67 16.67 2.14 0.36
N LYS A 68 15.70 2.59 1.17
CA LYS A 68 14.98 3.86 0.89
C LYS A 68 15.94 5.06 0.83
N LYS A 69 16.98 5.09 1.67
CA LYS A 69 18.02 6.13 1.62
C LYS A 69 18.80 6.09 0.31
N ARG A 70 19.21 4.89 -0.14
CA ARG A 70 19.92 4.71 -1.42
C ARG A 70 19.09 5.09 -2.64
N ILE A 71 17.80 4.77 -2.67
CA ILE A 71 16.93 5.17 -3.79
C ILE A 71 16.82 6.69 -3.87
N LYS A 72 16.69 7.37 -2.72
CA LYS A 72 16.62 8.83 -2.66
C LYS A 72 17.92 9.51 -3.09
N SER A 73 19.09 8.95 -2.78
CA SER A 73 20.36 9.50 -3.27
C SER A 73 20.46 9.37 -4.80
N ASN A 74 20.14 8.19 -5.35
CA ASN A 74 20.22 7.95 -6.79
C ASN A 74 19.25 8.82 -7.62
N LEU A 75 18.15 9.30 -7.03
CA LEU A 75 17.24 10.25 -7.68
C LEU A 75 17.75 11.70 -7.64
N LYS A 76 18.59 12.05 -6.66
CA LYS A 76 19.24 13.38 -6.58
C LYS A 76 20.42 13.51 -7.53
N ASP A 77 21.04 12.38 -7.86
CA ASP A 77 22.22 12.32 -8.74
C ASP A 77 21.85 12.16 -10.24
N LYS A 78 20.56 12.26 -10.60
CA LYS A 78 20.15 12.37 -12.00
C LYS A 78 20.34 13.82 -12.48
N PRO A 79 21.06 14.06 -13.59
CA PRO A 79 21.24 15.39 -14.17
C PRO A 79 19.92 16.00 -14.65
#